data_AF-A0A1F6V9I2-F1
#
_entry.id   AF-A0A1F6V9I2-F1
#
_cell.length_a   1.000
_cell.length_b   1.000
_cell.length_c   1.000
_cell.angle_alpha   90.00
_cell.angle_beta   90.00
_cell.angle_gamma   90.00
#
_symmetry.space_group_name_H-M   'P 1'
#
loop_
_entity.id
_entity.type
_entity.pdbx_description
1 polymer ?
#
loop_
_entity_poly.entity_id
_entity_poly.type
_entity_poly.pdbx_seq_one_letter_code
_entity_poly.pdbx_strand_id
1 'polypeptide(L)'
;MATAGQKPTTKSEIFNFIAEKTNLKRKDVVAVFDALQSLIERDLKRGPGIVNLAGLMKVKVIKKPAVPARKGINPFTKEEVMFKAKPARNVVKVQPLKTLKDMV
;
A
#
# COMPACT_ATOMS: atom_id res chain seq x y z
N MET A 1 -15.80 -12.68 12.33
CA MET A 1 -15.59 -14.06 11.83
C MET A 1 -15.77 -14.04 10.32
N ALA A 2 -14.70 -14.21 9.53
CA ALA A 2 -14.82 -14.26 8.07
C ALA A 2 -15.27 -15.66 7.64
N THR A 3 -16.48 -15.76 7.08
CA THR A 3 -17.01 -17.00 6.52
C THR A 3 -16.25 -17.34 5.24
N ALA A 4 -15.77 -18.58 5.17
CA ALA A 4 -15.07 -19.13 4.02
C ALA A 4 -15.99 -19.13 2.79
N GLY A 5 -15.69 -18.28 1.78
CA GLY A 5 -16.40 -18.29 0.49
C GLY A 5 -16.44 -16.95 -0.25
N GLN A 6 -16.26 -15.81 0.43
CA GLN A 6 -16.21 -14.53 -0.25
C GLN A 6 -14.84 -14.32 -0.89
N LYS A 7 -14.79 -14.49 -2.22
CA LYS A 7 -13.62 -14.12 -3.03
C LYS A 7 -13.34 -12.62 -2.82
N PRO A 8 -12.06 -12.21 -2.79
CA PRO A 8 -11.71 -10.79 -2.77
C PRO A 8 -12.39 -10.10 -3.96
N THR A 9 -13.09 -8.99 -3.68
CA THR A 9 -13.76 -8.20 -4.71
C THR A 9 -12.77 -7.84 -5.80
N THR A 10 -13.08 -8.18 -7.06
CA THR A 10 -12.15 -7.96 -8.17
C THR A 10 -12.07 -6.48 -8.54
N LYS A 11 -10.96 -6.04 -9.18
CA LYS A 11 -10.82 -4.65 -9.67
C LYS A 11 -12.01 -4.21 -10.52
N SER A 12 -12.57 -5.14 -11.29
CA SER A 12 -13.75 -4.94 -12.13
C SER A 12 -15.03 -4.70 -11.32
N GLU A 13 -15.24 -5.46 -10.26
CA GLU A 13 -16.40 -5.30 -9.36
C GLU A 13 -16.35 -3.98 -8.60
N ILE A 14 -15.16 -3.54 -8.15
CA ILE A 14 -15.00 -2.24 -7.49
C ILE A 14 -15.39 -1.10 -8.44
N PHE A 15 -14.92 -1.13 -9.68
CA PHE A 15 -15.26 -0.10 -10.67
C PHE A 15 -16.74 -0.11 -11.04
N ASN A 16 -17.37 -1.29 -11.11
CA ASN A 16 -18.81 -1.40 -11.32
C ASN A 16 -19.60 -0.82 -10.15
N PHE A 17 -19.26 -1.18 -8.92
CA PHE A 17 -19.94 -0.66 -7.74
C PHE A 17 -19.86 0.87 -7.64
N ILE A 18 -18.69 1.43 -7.96
CA ILE A 18 -18.52 2.89 -7.97
C ILE A 18 -19.30 3.52 -9.12
N ALA A 19 -19.26 2.94 -10.33
CA ALA A 19 -20.01 3.42 -11.48
C ALA A 19 -21.53 3.44 -11.21
N GLU A 20 -22.07 2.38 -10.61
CA GLU A 20 -23.48 2.27 -10.22
C GLU A 20 -23.86 3.29 -9.15
N LYS A 21 -23.03 3.47 -8.11
CA LYS A 21 -23.32 4.44 -7.04
C LYS A 21 -23.15 5.90 -7.43
N THR A 22 -22.20 6.19 -8.30
CA THR A 22 -21.90 7.57 -8.73
C THR A 22 -22.61 7.96 -10.03
N ASN A 23 -23.32 7.01 -10.65
CA ASN A 23 -23.97 7.13 -11.95
C ASN A 23 -23.02 7.61 -13.06
N LEU A 24 -21.73 7.26 -12.93
CA LEU A 24 -20.67 7.62 -13.88
C LEU A 24 -20.43 6.47 -14.86
N LYS A 25 -20.00 6.81 -16.08
CA LYS A 25 -19.57 5.78 -17.03
C LYS A 25 -18.32 5.12 -16.50
N ARG A 26 -18.20 3.81 -16.73
CA ARG A 26 -17.03 3.03 -16.31
C ARG A 26 -15.70 3.59 -16.83
N LYS A 27 -15.71 4.23 -18.01
CA LYS A 27 -14.55 4.93 -18.58
C LYS A 27 -14.09 6.11 -17.72
N ASP A 28 -15.03 6.90 -17.22
CA ASP A 28 -14.75 8.07 -16.40
C ASP A 28 -14.23 7.63 -15.01
N VAL A 29 -14.78 6.54 -14.45
CA VAL A 29 -14.26 5.94 -13.22
C VAL A 29 -12.81 5.49 -13.39
N VAL A 30 -12.47 4.81 -14.49
CA VAL A 30 -11.08 4.42 -14.78
C VAL A 30 -10.18 5.64 -14.89
N ALA A 31 -10.61 6.69 -15.60
CA ALA A 31 -9.83 7.92 -15.74
C ALA A 31 -9.57 8.62 -14.39
N VAL A 32 -10.55 8.62 -13.48
CA VAL A 32 -10.37 9.16 -12.11
C VAL A 32 -9.32 8.35 -11.33
N PHE A 33 -9.37 7.01 -11.41
CA PHE A 33 -8.37 6.17 -10.74
C PHE A 33 -6.97 6.31 -11.35
N ASP A 34 -6.85 6.51 -12.66
CA ASP A 34 -5.57 6.73 -13.34
C ASP A 34 -4.97 8.10 -12.97
N ALA A 35 -5.81 9.14 -12.88
CA ALA A 35 -5.40 10.46 -12.39
C ALA A 35 -4.96 10.40 -10.91
N LEU A 36 -5.70 9.65 -10.09
CA LEU A 36 -5.35 9.40 -8.68
C LEU A 36 -3.99 8.68 -8.57
N GLN A 37 -3.77 7.65 -9.39
CA GLN A 37 -2.49 6.93 -9.44
C GLN A 37 -1.34 7.86 -9.83
N SER A 38 -1.53 8.70 -10.86
CA SER A 38 -0.53 9.68 -11.30
C SER A 38 -0.17 10.69 -10.21
N LEU A 39 -1.16 11.14 -9.43
CA LEU A 39 -0.95 12.03 -8.28
C LEU A 39 -0.17 11.33 -7.17
N ILE A 40 -0.53 10.08 -6.85
CA ILE A 40 0.18 9.25 -5.89
C ILE A 40 1.64 9.05 -6.33
N GLU A 41 1.90 8.71 -7.59
CA GLU A 41 3.25 8.53 -8.11
C GLU A 41 4.08 9.80 -8.03
N ARG A 42 3.49 10.95 -8.34
CA ARG A 42 4.14 12.27 -8.21
C ARG A 42 4.53 12.53 -6.76
N ASP A 43 3.61 12.33 -5.82
CA ASP A 43 3.82 12.65 -4.41
C ASP A 43 4.74 11.65 -3.69
N LEU A 44 4.82 10.39 -4.17
CA LEU A 44 5.78 9.40 -3.69
C LEU A 44 7.20 9.64 -4.20
N LYS A 45 7.38 10.07 -5.46
CA LYS A 45 8.71 10.24 -6.08
C LYS A 45 9.30 11.64 -5.85
N ARG A 46 8.47 12.68 -5.98
CA ARG A 46 8.89 14.10 -5.92
C ARG A 46 8.35 14.84 -4.70
N GLY A 47 7.26 14.36 -4.11
CA GLY A 47 6.60 15.00 -2.98
C GLY A 47 7.11 14.55 -1.61
N PRO A 48 6.37 14.89 -0.54
CA PRO A 48 6.75 14.63 0.86
C PRO A 48 6.78 13.13 1.23
N GLY A 49 6.51 12.23 0.29
CA GLY A 49 6.47 10.79 0.54
C GLY A 49 5.33 10.38 1.46
N ILE A 50 4.32 11.24 1.63
CA ILE A 50 3.12 11.00 2.42
C ILE A 50 1.92 11.41 1.58
N VAL A 51 1.04 10.45 1.28
CA VAL A 51 -0.22 10.70 0.58
C VAL A 51 -1.37 10.25 1.49
N ASN A 52 -2.25 11.18 1.82
CA ASN A 52 -3.50 10.86 2.51
C ASN A 52 -4.60 10.68 1.45
N LEU A 53 -5.04 9.44 1.28
CA LEU A 53 -6.12 9.11 0.36
C LEU A 53 -7.46 9.33 1.06
N ALA A 54 -8.06 10.50 0.85
CA ALA A 54 -9.45 10.84 1.19
C ALA A 54 -9.93 10.35 2.57
N GLY A 55 -9.08 10.44 3.61
CA GLY A 55 -9.43 10.02 4.97
C GLY A 55 -9.51 8.51 5.22
N LEU A 56 -9.26 7.68 4.20
CA LEU A 56 -9.28 6.22 4.31
C LEU A 56 -7.89 5.67 4.65
N MET A 57 -6.89 6.00 3.83
CA MET A 57 -5.56 5.41 3.92
C MET A 57 -4.46 6.46 3.84
N LYS A 58 -3.40 6.27 4.64
CA LYS A 58 -2.17 7.06 4.59
C LYS A 58 -1.06 6.22 3.99
N VAL A 59 -0.59 6.59 2.81
CA VAL A 59 0.56 5.97 2.15
C VAL A 59 1.81 6.74 2.54
N LYS A 60 2.75 6.10 3.24
CA LYS A 60 4.01 6.70 3.69
C LYS A 60 5.21 5.95 3.09
N VAL A 61 6.15 6.69 2.53
CA VAL A 61 7.46 6.21 2.14
C VAL A 61 8.37 6.26 3.36
N ILE A 62 8.85 5.10 3.78
CA ILE A 62 9.84 4.95 4.82
C ILE A 62 11.18 4.66 4.15
N LYS A 63 12.09 5.64 4.21
CA LYS A 63 13.48 5.44 3.83
C LYS A 63 14.13 4.56 4.90
N LYS A 64 14.39 3.29 4.59
CA LYS A 64 15.16 2.41 5.47
C LYS A 64 16.65 2.66 5.23
N PRO A 65 17.42 3.00 6.27
CA PRO A 65 18.86 3.24 6.14
C PRO A 65 19.58 1.94 5.75
N ALA A 66 20.80 2.11 5.22
CA ALA A 66 21.66 0.98 4.92
C ALA A 66 21.97 0.21 6.20
N VAL A 67 21.82 -1.12 6.16
CA VAL A 67 22.19 -1.99 7.27
C VAL A 67 23.50 -2.67 6.90
N PRO A 68 24.60 -2.42 7.64
CA PRO A 68 25.88 -3.05 7.36
C PRO A 68 25.80 -4.56 7.55
N ALA A 69 26.74 -5.29 6.95
CA ALA A 69 26.83 -6.72 7.12
C ALA A 69 27.06 -7.03 8.60
N ARG A 70 26.21 -7.89 9.18
CA ARG A 70 26.31 -8.27 10.59
C ARG A 70 26.21 -9.78 10.74
N LYS A 71 27.00 -10.33 11.66
CA LYS A 71 26.81 -11.70 12.11
C LYS A 71 25.53 -11.76 12.91
N GLY A 72 24.68 -12.73 12.62
CA GLY A 72 23.48 -12.96 13.41
C GLY A 72 23.08 -14.41 13.36
N ILE A 73 22.33 -14.83 14.37
CA ILE A 73 21.84 -16.19 14.49
C ILE A 73 20.61 -16.31 13.58
N ASN A 74 20.61 -17.29 12.67
CA ASN A 74 19.44 -17.57 11.86
C ASN A 74 18.33 -18.15 12.77
N PRO A 75 17.14 -17.53 12.84
CA PRO A 75 16.06 -17.99 13.73
C PRO A 75 15.62 -19.44 13.50
N PHE A 76 15.89 -19.99 12.31
CA PHE A 76 15.51 -21.36 11.93
C PHE A 76 16.58 -22.42 12.18
N THR A 77 17.85 -22.12 11.89
CA THR A 77 18.94 -23.12 11.99
C THR A 77 19.82 -22.94 13.22
N LYS A 78 19.63 -21.86 14.00
CA LYS A 78 20.46 -21.48 15.17
C LYS A 78 21.96 -21.35 14.89
N GLU A 79 22.38 -21.47 13.64
CA GLU A 79 23.76 -21.27 13.20
C GLU A 79 24.03 -19.79 12.90
N GLU A 80 25.30 -19.40 13.06
CA GLU A 80 25.78 -18.06 12.76
C GLU A 80 25.85 -17.86 11.25
N VAL A 81 24.96 -17.03 10.71
CA VAL A 81 25.00 -16.63 9.31
C VAL A 81 25.43 -15.17 9.18
N MET A 82 26.29 -14.90 8.21
CA MET A 82 26.66 -13.53 7.87
C MET A 82 25.52 -12.90 7.05
N PHE A 83 24.75 -12.01 7.67
CA PHE A 83 23.73 -11.26 6.95
C PHE A 83 24.40 -10.24 6.04
N LYS A 84 24.22 -10.41 4.72
CA LYS A 84 24.71 -9.48 3.70
C LYS A 84 24.18 -8.06 3.96
N ALA A 85 25.00 -7.07 3.63
CA ALA A 85 24.62 -5.67 3.74
C ALA A 85 23.34 -5.41 2.93
N LYS A 86 22.39 -4.70 3.53
CA LYS A 86 21.16 -4.28 2.84
C LYS A 86 21.32 -2.81 2.48
N PRO A 87 21.30 -2.45 1.18
CA PRO A 87 21.40 -1.06 0.77
C PRO A 87 20.19 -0.25 1.26
N ALA A 88 20.34 1.07 1.30
CA ALA A 88 19.24 1.97 1.61
C ALA A 88 18.10 1.74 0.61
N ARG A 89 16.89 1.55 1.13
CA ARG A 89 15.72 1.27 0.30
C ARG A 89 14.50 2.02 0.80
N ASN A 90 13.70 2.46 -0.15
CA ASN A 90 12.43 3.10 0.13
C ASN A 90 11.36 2.01 0.25
N VAL A 91 10.67 1.96 1.39
CA VAL A 91 9.56 1.03 1.62
C VAL A 91 8.28 1.82 1.71
N VAL A 92 7.31 1.48 0.87
CA VAL A 92 5.96 2.05 0.95
C VAL A 92 5.18 1.30 2.03
N LYS A 93 4.61 2.02 3.00
CA LYS A 93 3.68 1.48 3.98
C LYS A 93 2.33 2.17 3.84
N VAL A 94 1.27 1.39 3.84
CA VAL A 94 -0.11 1.90 3.91
C VAL A 94 -0.60 1.75 5.35
N GLN A 95 -1.02 2.86 5.97
CA GLN A 95 -1.58 2.89 7.30
C GLN A 95 -3.07 3.22 7.21
N PRO A 96 -3.97 2.42 7.81
CA PRO A 96 -5.39 2.75 7.87
C PRO A 96 -5.59 3.95 8.82
N LEU A 97 -6.38 4.92 8.36
CA LEU A 97 -6.80 6.06 9.18
C LEU A 97 -7.99 5.68 10.06
N LYS A 98 -8.39 6.60 10.94
CA LYS A 98 -9.46 6.38 11.94
C LYS A 98 -10.76 5.88 11.29
N THR A 99 -11.15 6.45 10.16
CA THR A 99 -12.37 6.10 9.42
C THR A 99 -12.43 4.62 9.03
N LEU A 100 -11.31 4.01 8.64
CA LEU A 100 -11.27 2.57 8.32
C LEU A 100 -11.24 1.69 9.58
N LYS A 101 -10.69 2.20 10.68
CA LYS A 101 -10.66 1.46 11.95
C LYS A 101 -12.01 1.45 12.64
N ASP A 102 -12.79 2.52 12.50
CA ASP A 102 -14.12 2.63 13.10
C ASP A 102 -15.17 1.77 12.34
N MET A 103 -14.87 1.35 11.11
CA MET A 103 -15.74 0.49 10.28
C MET A 103 -15.61 -1.01 10.58
N VAL A 104 -14.69 -1.41 11.46
CA VAL A 104 -14.41 -2.82 11.83
C VAL A 104 -14.47 -2.94 13.35
#